data_AF-A0A7C6BMB0-F1
#
_entry.id   AF-A0A7C6BMB0-F1
#
_cell.length_a   1.000
_cell.length_b   1.000
_cell.length_c   1.000
_cell.angle_alpha   90.00
_cell.angle_beta   90.00
_cell.angle_gamma   90.00
#
_symmetry.space_group_name_H-M   'P 1'
#
loop_
_entity.id
_entity.type
_entity.pdbx_description
1 polymer ?
#
loop_
_entity_poly.entity_id
_entity_poly.type
_entity_poly.pdbx_seq_one_letter_code
_entity_poly.pdbx_strand_id
1 'polypeptide(L)'
;MTDLEQRKIIIMRSEGKSYNAIASDMNISINTVKTFCRRNRLGGNRASGSRSGTSSDIDLINIKNRGNSTVTERAKSIENTSFSAVRKTCKVKLTFAKSADDDAIPEVLGILMRSKYRQG
;
A
#
# COMPACT_ATOMS: atom_id res chain seq x y z
N MET A 1 14.45 -8.79 19.72
CA MET A 1 13.26 -8.32 20.45
C MET A 1 12.94 -9.36 21.51
N THR A 2 13.18 -9.02 22.77
CA THR A 2 13.05 -9.95 23.90
C THR A 2 11.58 -10.16 24.27
N ASP A 3 11.25 -11.29 24.91
CA ASP A 3 9.85 -11.59 25.28
C ASP A 3 9.24 -10.54 26.21
N LEU A 4 10.06 -9.90 27.06
CA LEU A 4 9.65 -8.79 27.92
C LEU A 4 9.26 -7.56 27.09
N GLU A 5 10.07 -7.19 26.09
CA GLU A 5 9.75 -6.10 25.15
C GLU A 5 8.44 -6.39 24.40
N GLN A 6 8.24 -7.64 23.96
CA GLN A 6 7.03 -8.04 23.24
C GLN A 6 5.76 -7.83 24.08
N ARG A 7 5.77 -8.30 25.34
CA ARG A 7 4.65 -8.08 26.27
C ARG A 7 4.39 -6.60 26.50
N LYS A 8 5.45 -5.80 26.67
CA LYS A 8 5.33 -4.36 26.90
C LYS A 8 4.73 -3.64 25.70
N ILE A 9 5.09 -4.00 24.46
CA ILE A 9 4.44 -3.45 23.24
C ILE A 9 2.95 -3.79 23.20
N ILE A 10 2.58 -5.03 23.53
CA ILE A 10 1.17 -5.46 23.49
C ILE A 10 0.35 -4.62 24.46
N ILE A 11 0.81 -4.45 25.71
CA ILE A 11 0.14 -3.63 26.73
C ILE A 11 0.01 -2.18 26.27
N MET A 12 1.09 -1.57 25.81
CA MET A 12 1.07 -0.18 25.33
C MET A 12 0.17 0.01 24.11
N ARG A 13 0.04 -1.02 23.26
CA ARG A 13 -0.90 -0.99 22.13
C ARG A 13 -2.34 -1.20 22.53
N SER A 14 -2.63 -2.01 23.56
CA SER A 14 -3.99 -2.06 24.13
C SER A 14 -4.40 -0.75 24.80
N GLU A 15 -3.45 0.01 25.35
CA GLU A 15 -3.66 1.36 25.89
C GLU A 15 -3.86 2.44 24.79
N GLY A 16 -3.67 2.09 23.51
CA GLY A 16 -3.82 3.03 22.39
C GLY A 16 -2.61 3.91 22.10
N LYS A 17 -1.43 3.62 22.67
CA LYS A 17 -0.22 4.42 22.41
C LYS A 17 0.25 4.33 20.95
N SER A 18 0.80 5.43 20.46
CA SER A 18 1.34 5.53 19.11
C SER A 18 2.65 4.74 18.96
N TYR A 19 3.02 4.39 17.73
CA TYR A 19 4.28 3.67 17.48
C TYR A 19 5.51 4.45 17.95
N ASN A 20 5.48 5.79 17.85
CA ASN A 20 6.60 6.64 18.25
C ASN A 20 6.75 6.69 19.77
N ALA A 21 5.65 6.80 20.52
CA ALA A 21 5.69 6.77 21.98
C ALA A 21 6.29 5.45 22.51
N ILE A 22 5.85 4.32 21.94
CA ILE A 22 6.33 2.98 22.30
C ILE A 22 7.83 2.83 21.99
N ALA A 23 8.30 3.41 20.88
CA ALA A 23 9.69 3.38 20.47
C ALA A 23 10.58 4.17 21.44
N SER A 24 10.14 5.37 21.82
CA SER A 24 10.83 6.22 22.80
C SER A 24 10.89 5.58 24.18
N ASP A 25 9.78 5.02 24.68
CA ASP A 25 9.69 4.44 26.04
C ASP A 25 10.54 3.18 26.25
N MET A 26 10.94 2.52 25.17
CA MET A 26 11.73 1.29 25.20
C MET A 26 13.08 1.42 24.51
N ASN A 27 13.40 2.62 24.01
CA ASN A 27 14.62 2.91 23.27
C ASN A 27 14.88 1.92 22.10
N ILE A 28 13.83 1.52 21.39
CA ILE A 28 13.93 0.65 20.21
C ILE A 28 13.51 1.41 18.94
N SER A 29 13.97 0.93 17.79
CA SER A 29 13.61 1.59 16.53
C SER A 29 12.10 1.52 16.27
N ILE A 30 11.56 2.62 15.74
CA ILE A 30 10.15 2.70 15.32
C ILE A 30 9.82 1.60 14.30
N ASN A 31 10.78 1.23 13.45
CA ASN A 31 10.62 0.18 12.45
C ASN A 31 10.45 -1.20 13.09
N THR A 32 11.14 -1.46 14.20
CA THR A 32 10.98 -2.69 14.99
C THR A 32 9.57 -2.76 15.56
N VAL A 33 9.09 -1.68 16.19
CA VAL A 33 7.73 -1.59 16.73
C VAL A 33 6.68 -1.81 15.64
N LYS A 34 6.80 -1.13 14.50
CA LYS A 34 5.89 -1.27 13.36
C LYS A 34 5.87 -2.70 12.81
N THR A 35 7.04 -3.30 12.62
CA THR A 35 7.17 -4.67 12.09
C THR A 35 6.57 -5.68 13.06
N PHE A 36 6.84 -5.53 14.35
CA PHE A 36 6.25 -6.37 15.40
C PHE A 36 4.73 -6.22 15.44
N CYS A 37 4.20 -4.99 15.46
CA CYS A 37 2.76 -4.75 15.51
C CYS A 37 2.05 -5.28 14.26
N ARG A 38 2.68 -5.18 13.08
CA ARG A 38 2.13 -5.73 11.83
C ARG A 38 2.05 -7.26 11.87
N ARG A 39 3.11 -7.94 12.32
CA ARG A 39 3.17 -9.41 12.41
C ARG A 39 2.21 -9.98 13.45
N ASN A 40 1.97 -9.23 14.52
CA ASN A 40 1.09 -9.64 15.62
C ASN A 40 -0.34 -9.09 15.52
N ARG A 41 -0.72 -8.49 14.37
CA ARG A 41 -2.06 -7.90 14.14
C ARG A 41 -2.46 -6.84 15.20
N LEU A 42 -1.48 -6.17 15.80
CA LEU A 42 -1.64 -5.05 16.75
C LEU A 42 -1.74 -3.69 16.02
N GLY A 43 -1.63 -3.70 14.70
CA GLY A 43 -1.96 -2.55 13.86
C GLY A 43 -3.47 -2.45 13.75
N GLY A 44 -4.05 -1.46 14.41
CA GLY A 44 -5.49 -1.39 14.70
C GLY A 44 -6.39 -1.78 13.54
N ASN A 45 -7.41 -2.58 13.85
CA ASN A 45 -8.70 -2.43 13.21
C ASN A 45 -9.05 -0.94 13.30
N ARG A 46 -8.99 -0.23 12.18
CA ARG A 46 -9.84 0.93 11.99
C ARG A 46 -11.27 0.40 12.01
N ALA A 47 -11.79 0.10 13.19
CA ALA A 47 -13.21 -0.04 13.39
C ALA A 47 -13.80 1.27 12.88
N SER A 48 -14.51 1.16 11.76
CA SER A 48 -15.51 2.11 11.33
C SER A 48 -16.23 2.70 12.55
N GLY A 49 -15.92 3.93 12.94
CA GLY A 49 -16.56 4.55 14.10
C GLY A 49 -15.89 5.84 14.56
N SER A 50 -16.53 6.96 14.24
CA SER A 50 -16.24 8.34 14.69
C SER A 50 -15.02 9.04 14.08
N ARG A 51 -15.25 9.66 12.92
CA ARG A 51 -14.69 10.98 12.61
C ARG A 51 -15.40 11.99 13.51
N SER A 52 -14.66 12.61 14.41
CA SER A 52 -14.99 13.89 15.06
C SER A 52 -13.63 14.43 15.54
N GLY A 53 -13.11 15.59 15.17
CA GLY A 53 -13.68 16.76 14.55
C GLY A 53 -12.87 17.94 15.11
N THR A 54 -11.78 18.31 14.44
CA THR A 54 -11.20 19.66 14.58
C THR A 54 -11.06 20.24 13.20
N SER A 55 -12.05 21.07 12.90
CA SER A 55 -12.15 21.95 11.75
C SER A 55 -10.95 22.88 11.68
N SER A 56 -10.20 22.76 10.59
CA SER A 56 -9.66 23.91 9.87
C SER A 56 -9.61 23.43 8.42
N ASP A 57 -10.35 24.10 7.53
CA ASP A 57 -10.37 23.82 6.09
C ASP A 57 -8.97 23.51 5.55
N ILE A 58 -8.71 22.24 5.26
CA ILE A 58 -7.58 21.87 4.42
C ILE A 58 -8.17 21.68 3.03
N ASP A 59 -8.21 22.78 2.29
CA ASP A 59 -8.50 22.79 0.86
C ASP A 59 -7.44 21.94 0.14
N LEU A 60 -7.70 20.65 -0.01
CA LEU A 60 -6.83 19.67 -0.69
C LEU A 60 -6.61 19.98 -2.18
N ILE A 61 -7.27 21.02 -2.70
CA ILE A 61 -7.29 21.38 -4.12
C ILE A 61 -6.43 22.63 -4.39
N ASN A 62 -6.04 23.41 -3.38
CA ASN A 62 -5.33 24.68 -3.58
C ASN A 62 -3.85 24.62 -3.15
N ILE A 63 -3.09 23.67 -3.70
CA ILE A 63 -1.61 23.71 -3.60
C ILE A 63 -1.09 24.47 -4.83
N LYS A 64 -1.11 25.81 -4.76
CA LYS A 64 -0.57 26.71 -5.81
C LYS A 64 0.96 26.64 -6.03
N ASN A 65 1.66 25.68 -5.43
CA ASN A 65 3.11 25.52 -5.56
C ASN A 65 3.55 24.11 -5.98
N ARG A 66 2.80 23.41 -6.84
CA ARG A 66 3.31 22.18 -7.50
C ARG A 66 4.23 22.54 -8.68
N GLY A 67 5.22 23.38 -8.41
CA GLY A 67 6.27 23.79 -9.31
C GLY A 67 7.62 23.34 -8.77
N ASN A 68 7.89 22.04 -8.81
CA ASN A 68 9.25 21.53 -8.82
C ASN A 68 9.41 20.68 -10.08
N SER A 69 9.59 21.40 -11.18
CA SER A 69 10.28 20.91 -12.37
C SER A 69 11.72 20.59 -11.96
N THR A 70 11.99 19.34 -11.62
CA THR A 70 13.35 18.82 -11.65
C THR A 70 13.51 18.11 -12.98
N VAL A 71 14.06 18.83 -13.96
CA VAL A 71 14.78 18.19 -15.06
C VAL A 71 15.90 17.40 -14.41
N THR A 72 15.69 16.10 -14.23
CA THR A 72 16.81 15.20 -13.92
C THR A 72 17.43 14.84 -15.25
N GLU A 73 18.61 15.40 -15.53
CA GLU A 73 19.49 14.83 -16.53
C GLU A 73 19.72 13.35 -16.21
N ARG A 74 19.50 12.52 -17.23
CA ARG A 74 19.60 11.08 -17.15
C ARG A 74 21.01 10.70 -16.72
N ALA A 75 21.19 10.35 -15.45
CA ALA A 75 22.41 9.69 -15.00
C ALA A 75 22.59 8.40 -15.83
N LYS A 76 23.76 8.28 -16.48
CA LYS A 76 24.18 7.11 -17.25
C LYS A 76 23.86 5.84 -16.49
N SER A 77 23.21 4.90 -17.16
CA SER A 77 22.91 3.57 -16.66
C SER A 77 24.18 2.89 -16.15
N ILE A 78 24.14 2.41 -14.91
CA ILE A 78 25.15 1.51 -14.37
C ILE A 78 25.09 0.21 -15.19
N GLU A 79 26.20 -0.10 -15.85
CA GLU A 79 26.37 -1.15 -16.87
C GLU A 79 26.44 -2.57 -16.27
N ASN A 80 25.40 -3.05 -15.57
CA ASN A 80 25.49 -4.35 -14.89
C ASN A 80 24.36 -5.34 -15.22
N THR A 81 23.85 -5.33 -16.46
CA THR A 81 23.08 -6.47 -16.99
C THR A 81 23.60 -6.86 -18.36
N SER A 82 24.84 -7.33 -18.39
CA SER A 82 25.29 -8.22 -19.46
C SER A 82 24.40 -9.47 -19.41
N PHE A 83 23.78 -9.79 -20.55
CA PHE A 83 22.84 -10.90 -20.78
C PHE A 83 21.39 -10.72 -20.30
N SER A 84 20.68 -9.73 -20.83
CA SER A 84 19.28 -9.98 -21.20
C SER A 84 19.16 -9.86 -22.70
N ALA A 85 19.04 -11.01 -23.38
CA ALA A 85 18.74 -11.07 -24.80
C ALA A 85 17.66 -10.05 -25.18
N VAL A 86 17.79 -9.44 -26.37
CA VAL A 86 16.83 -8.47 -26.93
C VAL A 86 15.42 -9.03 -26.77
N ARG A 87 14.70 -8.55 -25.75
CA ARG A 87 13.35 -9.03 -25.48
C ARG A 87 12.46 -8.45 -26.58
N LYS A 88 11.77 -9.32 -27.32
CA LYS A 88 10.77 -8.91 -28.30
C LYS A 88 9.78 -7.97 -27.59
N THR A 89 9.73 -6.72 -28.01
CA THR A 89 8.81 -5.74 -27.44
C THR A 89 7.45 -5.92 -28.11
N CYS A 90 6.49 -6.46 -27.38
CA CYS A 90 5.11 -6.52 -27.84
C CYS A 90 4.47 -5.14 -27.65
N LYS A 91 4.16 -4.46 -28.76
CA LYS A 91 3.29 -3.29 -28.73
C LYS A 91 1.86 -3.78 -28.54
N VAL A 92 1.31 -3.58 -27.35
CA VAL A 92 -0.10 -3.88 -27.06
C VAL A 92 -0.92 -2.63 -27.34
N LYS A 93 -1.97 -2.77 -28.16
CA LYS A 93 -2.95 -1.71 -28.40
C LYS A 93 -4.22 -2.07 -27.63
N LEU A 94 -4.60 -1.22 -26.69
CA LEU A 94 -5.86 -1.33 -25.96
C LEU A 94 -6.93 -0.50 -26.66
N THR A 95 -8.10 -1.08 -26.88
CA THR A 95 -9.28 -0.41 -27.41
C THR A 95 -10.44 -0.62 -26.45
N PHE A 96 -11.12 0.46 -26.08
CA PHE A 96 -12.32 0.42 -25.27
C PHE A 96 -13.55 0.57 -26.17
N ALA A 97 -14.63 -0.12 -25.82
CA ALA A 97 -15.92 0.06 -26.48
C ALA A 97 -16.43 1.50 -26.25
N LYS A 98 -17.13 2.05 -27.25
CA LYS A 98 -17.65 3.44 -27.22
C LYS A 98 -18.87 3.58 -26.30
N SER A 99 -19.59 2.50 -26.06
CA SER A 99 -20.73 2.41 -25.14
C SER A 99 -20.42 1.43 -24.03
N ALA A 100 -21.03 1.67 -22.86
CA ALA A 100 -21.03 0.68 -21.80
C ALA A 100 -21.70 -0.60 -22.31
N ASP A 101 -21.00 -1.72 -22.16
CA ASP A 101 -21.55 -3.05 -22.40
C ASP A 101 -22.06 -3.57 -21.05
N ASP A 102 -23.33 -3.32 -20.78
CA ASP A 102 -23.99 -3.68 -19.52
C ASP A 102 -24.04 -5.21 -19.34
N ASP A 103 -23.87 -5.98 -20.42
CA ASP A 103 -23.85 -7.44 -20.42
C ASP A 103 -22.44 -8.02 -20.20
N ALA A 104 -21.38 -7.22 -20.30
CA ALA A 104 -20.00 -7.68 -20.11
C ALA A 104 -19.76 -8.26 -18.70
N ILE A 105 -20.36 -7.67 -17.67
CA ILE A 105 -20.22 -8.13 -16.28
C ILE A 105 -20.90 -9.50 -16.06
N PRO A 106 -22.19 -9.69 -16.38
CA PRO A 106 -22.84 -10.98 -16.21
C PRO A 106 -22.25 -12.07 -17.12
N GLU A 107 -21.75 -11.73 -18.31
CA GLU A 107 -21.09 -12.69 -19.19
C GLU A 107 -19.79 -13.22 -18.58
N VAL A 108 -18.89 -12.31 -18.15
CA VAL A 108 -17.62 -12.68 -17.49
C VAL A 108 -17.88 -13.46 -16.21
N LEU A 109 -18.86 -13.03 -15.39
CA LEU A 109 -19.26 -13.74 -14.19
C LEU A 109 -19.80 -15.14 -14.52
N GLY A 110 -20.60 -15.27 -15.57
CA GLY A 110 -21.08 -16.54 -16.07
C GLY A 110 -19.95 -17.46 -16.54
N ILE A 111 -18.95 -16.93 -17.24
CA ILE A 111 -17.75 -17.68 -17.66
C ILE A 111 -16.99 -18.20 -16.44
N LEU A 112 -16.75 -17.36 -15.44
CA LEU A 112 -16.06 -17.73 -14.20
C LEU A 112 -16.82 -18.83 -13.44
N MET A 113 -18.14 -18.68 -13.30
CA MET A 113 -18.97 -19.64 -12.56
C MET A 113 -19.19 -20.96 -13.30
N ARG A 114 -19.21 -20.94 -14.63
CA ARG A 114 -19.30 -22.15 -15.47
C ARG A 114 -17.96 -22.82 -15.71
N SER A 115 -16.85 -22.11 -15.51
CA SER A 115 -15.53 -22.72 -15.54
C SER A 115 -15.46 -23.75 -14.41
N LYS A 116 -15.62 -25.02 -14.78
CA LYS A 116 -15.17 -26.11 -13.92
C LYS A 116 -13.66 -25.96 -13.89
N TYR A 117 -13.14 -25.26 -12.89
CA TYR A 117 -11.73 -25.33 -12.55
C TYR A 117 -11.42 -26.81 -12.42
N ARG A 118 -10.72 -27.34 -13.42
CA ARG A 118 -10.31 -28.73 -13.52
C ARG A 118 -9.43 -28.96 -12.30
N GLN A 119 -10.01 -29.52 -11.25
CA GLN A 119 -9.27 -30.01 -10.09
C GLN A 119 -8.40 -31.14 -10.63
N GLY A 120 -7.12 -30.85 -10.81
CA GLY A 120 -6.09 -31.75 -11.34
C GLY A 120 -4.75 -31.30 -10.83
#